data_AF-M6C0R1-F1
#
_entry.id   AF-M6C0R1-F1
#
_cell.length_a   1.000
_cell.length_b   1.000
_cell.length_c   1.000
_cell.angle_alpha   90.00
_cell.angle_beta   90.00
_cell.angle_gamma   90.00
#
_symmetry.space_group_name_H-M   'P 1'
#
loop_
_entity.id
_entity.type
_entity.pdbx_description
1 polymer ?
#
loop_
_entity_poly.entity_id
_entity_poly.type
_entity_poly.pdbx_seq_one_letter_code
_entity_poly.pdbx_strand_id
1 'polypeptide(L)'
;MFDPEWERLNHPGFQYGNHNYNPQDSILRISNPIPGFVSYYATLNHLEDRAEIGMVIMGPQAINNQLVQTCQNDAIVAAKVRKTVSEWKQFWPFAGAENTEWKVRMSQAEQDCS
;
A
#
# COMPACT_ATOMS: atom_id res chain seq x y z
N MET A 1 9.66 0.68 -13.25
CA MET A 1 11.09 0.73 -12.90
C MET A 1 11.26 -0.22 -11.71
N PHE A 2 12.21 -1.15 -11.78
CA PHE A 2 12.44 -2.17 -10.76
C PHE A 2 12.93 -1.53 -9.46
N ASP A 3 12.31 -1.85 -8.31
CA ASP A 3 12.73 -1.42 -6.97
C ASP A 3 13.04 -2.67 -6.10
N PRO A 4 14.32 -3.08 -5.98
CA PRO A 4 14.71 -4.23 -5.18
C PRO A 4 14.36 -4.10 -3.70
N GLU A 5 14.35 -2.88 -3.16
CA GLU A 5 14.02 -2.64 -1.76
C GLU A 5 12.54 -2.88 -1.50
N TRP A 6 11.68 -2.67 -2.49
CA TRP A 6 10.27 -3.03 -2.40
C TRP A 6 10.07 -4.54 -2.32
N GLU A 7 10.72 -5.30 -3.21
CA GLU A 7 10.58 -6.76 -3.24
C GLU A 7 11.10 -7.41 -1.96
N ARG A 8 12.14 -6.84 -1.33
CA ARG A 8 12.68 -7.28 -0.04
C ARG A 8 11.70 -7.19 1.13
N LEU A 9 10.64 -6.38 1.01
CA LEU A 9 9.60 -6.31 2.04
C LEU A 9 8.70 -7.55 2.03
N ASN A 10 8.59 -8.26 0.91
CA ASN A 10 7.73 -9.42 0.81
C ASN A 10 8.18 -10.54 1.75
N HIS A 11 7.23 -11.39 2.16
CA HIS A 11 7.56 -12.55 2.99
C HIS A 11 8.51 -13.51 2.23
N PRO A 12 9.38 -14.24 2.95
CA PRO A 12 10.34 -15.14 2.32
C PRO A 12 9.69 -16.15 1.37
N GLY A 13 10.26 -16.28 0.17
CA GLY A 13 9.79 -17.23 -0.84
C GLY A 13 8.61 -16.75 -1.69
N PHE A 14 8.07 -15.55 -1.44
CA PHE A 14 7.03 -14.97 -2.28
C PHE A 14 7.51 -14.77 -3.73
N GLN A 15 6.63 -15.04 -4.69
CA GLN A 15 6.86 -14.80 -6.12
C GLN A 15 5.63 -14.14 -6.75
N TYR A 16 5.82 -12.98 -7.39
CA TYR A 16 4.75 -12.32 -8.14
C TYR A 16 4.22 -13.18 -9.28
N GLY A 17 2.93 -13.02 -9.61
CA GLY A 17 2.29 -13.66 -10.75
C GLY A 17 1.87 -15.13 -10.55
N ASN A 18 2.21 -15.74 -9.41
CA ASN A 18 1.90 -17.14 -9.11
C ASN A 18 0.76 -17.32 -8.10
N HIS A 19 -0.30 -16.53 -8.23
CA HIS A 19 -1.44 -16.53 -7.30
C HIS A 19 -2.77 -16.52 -8.05
N ASN A 20 -3.82 -17.05 -7.40
CA ASN A 20 -5.16 -17.24 -7.99
C ASN A 20 -5.94 -15.93 -8.15
N TYR A 21 -5.33 -14.91 -8.75
CA TYR A 21 -6.05 -13.69 -9.11
C TYR A 21 -7.15 -14.02 -10.11
N ASN A 22 -8.39 -13.70 -9.73
CA ASN A 22 -9.52 -13.75 -10.62
C ASN A 22 -9.82 -12.33 -11.13
N PRO A 23 -9.78 -12.06 -12.45
CA PRO A 23 -10.15 -10.75 -13.00
C PRO A 23 -11.58 -10.30 -12.70
N GLN A 24 -12.46 -11.22 -12.27
CA GLN A 24 -13.81 -10.90 -11.80
C GLN A 24 -13.84 -10.47 -10.32
N ASP A 25 -12.77 -10.68 -9.55
CA ASP A 25 -12.67 -10.10 -8.20
C ASP A 25 -12.55 -8.58 -8.32
N SER A 26 -13.31 -7.87 -7.49
CA SER A 26 -13.24 -6.40 -7.46
C SER A 26 -11.85 -5.96 -7.01
N ILE A 27 -11.17 -5.16 -7.85
CA ILE A 27 -9.91 -4.49 -7.51
C ILE A 27 -10.05 -3.56 -6.29
N LEU A 28 -11.27 -3.12 -5.97
CA LEU A 28 -11.53 -2.24 -4.82
C LEU A 28 -11.67 -3.01 -3.50
N ARG A 29 -11.63 -4.35 -3.53
CA ARG A 29 -11.78 -5.16 -2.32
C ARG A 29 -10.43 -5.38 -1.65
N ILE A 30 -10.16 -4.57 -0.62
CA ILE A 30 -9.11 -4.91 0.36
C ILE A 30 -9.55 -6.19 1.08
N SER A 31 -8.79 -7.24 0.88
CA SER A 31 -9.07 -8.56 1.46
C SER A 31 -7.87 -9.14 2.21
N ASN A 32 -6.71 -8.50 2.09
CA ASN A 32 -5.42 -8.96 2.62
C ASN A 32 -5.23 -10.49 2.48
N PRO A 33 -5.37 -11.05 1.26
CA PRO A 33 -5.51 -12.49 1.09
C PRO A 33 -4.21 -13.26 1.32
N ILE A 34 -3.07 -12.59 1.16
CA ILE A 34 -1.73 -13.12 1.29
C ILE A 34 -0.93 -12.13 2.15
N PRO A 35 -0.13 -12.59 3.14
CA PRO A 35 0.69 -11.70 3.96
C PRO A 35 1.54 -10.75 3.12
N GLY A 36 1.40 -9.46 3.37
CA GLY A 36 2.07 -8.37 2.69
C GLY A 36 1.31 -7.75 1.52
N PHE A 37 0.10 -8.20 1.18
CA PHE A 37 -0.65 -7.70 0.01
C PHE A 37 -2.05 -7.29 0.40
N VAL A 38 -2.53 -6.14 -0.09
CA VAL A 38 -3.87 -5.63 0.25
C VAL A 38 -4.99 -6.30 -0.56
N SER A 39 -4.67 -6.87 -1.72
CA SER A 39 -5.59 -7.57 -2.62
C SER A 39 -4.88 -8.69 -3.39
N TYR A 40 -5.63 -9.56 -4.06
CA TYR A 40 -5.03 -10.52 -5.00
C TYR A 40 -4.41 -9.82 -6.21
N TYR A 41 -4.96 -8.67 -6.63
CA TYR A 41 -4.43 -7.90 -7.75
C TYR A 41 -3.00 -7.40 -7.48
N ALA A 42 -2.74 -6.98 -6.25
CA ALA A 42 -1.40 -6.58 -5.79
C ALA A 42 -0.34 -7.71 -5.92
N THR A 43 -0.74 -8.96 -6.08
CA THR A 43 0.19 -10.10 -6.21
C THR A 43 0.65 -10.37 -7.64
N LEU A 44 0.11 -9.65 -8.65
CA LEU A 44 0.44 -9.86 -10.05
C LEU A 44 1.87 -9.45 -10.39
N ASN A 45 2.30 -8.28 -9.93
CA ASN A 45 3.66 -7.76 -10.11
C ASN A 45 3.92 -6.61 -9.13
N HIS A 46 5.19 -6.19 -9.00
CA HIS A 46 5.61 -5.13 -8.10
C HIS A 46 5.00 -3.75 -8.42
N LEU A 47 4.61 -3.49 -9.67
CA LEU A 47 3.97 -2.22 -10.03
C LEU A 47 2.55 -2.16 -9.49
N GLU A 48 1.78 -3.24 -9.63
CA GLU A 48 0.42 -3.30 -9.10
C GLU A 48 0.41 -3.30 -7.57
N ASP A 49 1.35 -3.97 -6.92
CA ASP A 49 1.49 -3.93 -5.47
C ASP A 49 1.67 -2.49 -4.94
N ARG A 50 2.57 -1.74 -5.59
CA ARG A 50 2.81 -0.33 -5.24
C ARG A 50 1.61 0.55 -5.56
N ALA A 51 0.95 0.30 -6.70
CA ALA A 51 -0.22 1.06 -7.12
C ALA A 51 -1.39 0.84 -6.14
N GLU A 52 -1.62 -0.40 -5.73
CA GLU A 52 -2.66 -0.77 -4.76
C GLU A 52 -2.38 -0.16 -3.40
N ILE A 53 -1.14 -0.22 -2.90
CA ILE A 53 -0.74 0.47 -1.65
C ILE A 53 -1.01 1.98 -1.74
N GLY A 54 -0.66 2.61 -2.86
CA GLY A 54 -0.96 4.02 -3.08
C GLY A 54 -2.46 4.33 -3.12
N MET A 55 -3.24 3.49 -3.80
CA MET A 55 -4.69 3.59 -3.90
C MET A 55 -5.36 3.50 -2.54
N VAL A 56 -4.95 2.57 -1.68
CA VAL A 56 -5.58 2.41 -0.35
C VAL A 56 -5.19 3.51 0.63
N ILE A 57 -3.99 4.11 0.51
CA ILE A 57 -3.60 5.30 1.29
C ILE A 57 -4.46 6.50 0.91
N MET A 58 -4.64 6.73 -0.40
CA MET A 58 -5.32 7.91 -0.95
C MET A 58 -6.81 7.69 -1.21
N GLY A 59 -7.33 6.50 -0.92
CA GLY A 59 -8.69 6.10 -1.22
C GLY A 59 -9.73 6.77 -0.32
N PRO A 60 -11.02 6.52 -0.60
CA PRO A 60 -12.11 6.97 0.27
C PRO A 60 -11.88 6.53 1.73
N GLN A 61 -12.41 7.29 2.68
CA GLN A 61 -12.20 7.02 4.11
C GLN A 61 -12.55 5.58 4.54
N ALA A 62 -13.57 4.97 3.94
CA ALA A 62 -13.93 3.58 4.21
C ALA A 62 -12.81 2.58 3.82
N ILE A 63 -12.13 2.81 2.71
CA ILE A 63 -10.98 2.01 2.23
C ILE A 63 -9.77 2.27 3.12
N ASN A 64 -9.52 3.53 3.49
CA ASN A 64 -8.46 3.88 4.41
C ASN A 64 -8.66 3.22 5.80
N ASN A 65 -9.88 3.19 6.33
CA ASN A 65 -10.18 2.48 7.59
C ASN A 65 -9.87 0.97 7.51
N GLN A 66 -10.11 0.34 6.36
CA GLN A 66 -9.73 -1.06 6.13
C GLN A 66 -8.20 -1.22 6.06
N LEU A 67 -7.48 -0.26 5.49
CA LEU A 67 -6.02 -0.24 5.51
C LEU A 67 -5.49 -0.19 6.94
N VAL A 68 -6.04 0.67 7.80
CA VAL A 68 -5.64 0.75 9.23
C VAL A 68 -5.78 -0.61 9.90
N GLN A 69 -6.92 -1.27 9.73
CA GLN A 69 -7.14 -2.63 10.26
C GLN A 69 -6.14 -3.64 9.68
N THR A 70 -5.77 -3.50 8.41
CA THR A 70 -4.80 -4.39 7.76
C THR A 70 -3.41 -4.17 8.33
N CYS A 71 -2.95 -2.93 8.47
CA CYS A 71 -1.64 -2.61 9.04
C CYS A 71 -1.45 -3.12 10.47
N GLN A 72 -2.52 -3.13 11.28
CA GLN A 72 -2.49 -3.67 12.64
C GLN A 72 -2.27 -5.19 12.69
N ASN A 73 -2.66 -5.91 11.64
CA ASN A 73 -2.60 -7.37 11.56
C ASN A 73 -1.46 -7.88 10.65
N ASP A 74 -0.97 -7.05 9.73
CA ASP A 74 0.02 -7.40 8.72
C ASP A 74 1.16 -6.37 8.69
N ALA A 75 2.24 -6.72 9.39
CA ALA A 75 3.42 -5.87 9.51
C ALA A 75 4.14 -5.62 8.18
N ILE A 76 3.96 -6.49 7.18
CA ILE A 76 4.56 -6.31 5.85
C ILE A 76 3.79 -5.23 5.09
N VAL A 77 2.45 -5.25 5.14
CA VAL A 77 1.62 -4.18 4.58
C VAL A 77 1.97 -2.84 5.26
N ALA A 78 2.10 -2.82 6.58
CA ALA A 78 2.50 -1.62 7.31
C ALA A 78 3.88 -1.10 6.86
N ALA A 79 4.87 -1.99 6.67
CA ALA A 79 6.19 -1.60 6.15
C ALA A 79 6.13 -1.02 4.74
N LYS A 80 5.29 -1.58 3.86
CA LYS A 80 5.07 -1.06 2.50
C LYS A 80 4.43 0.33 2.53
N VAL A 81 3.40 0.54 3.35
CA VAL A 81 2.78 1.87 3.56
C VAL A 81 3.81 2.89 4.01
N ARG A 82 4.63 2.58 5.01
CA ARG A 82 5.68 3.48 5.49
C ARG A 82 6.72 3.81 4.41
N LYS A 83 7.16 2.82 3.63
CA LYS A 83 8.07 3.05 2.50
C LYS A 83 7.44 3.99 1.46
N THR A 84 6.19 3.72 1.05
CA THR A 84 5.47 4.57 0.09
C THR A 84 5.33 6.00 0.60
N VAL A 85 4.89 6.20 1.85
CA VAL A 85 4.77 7.54 2.45
C VAL A 85 6.13 8.24 2.53
N SER A 86 7.18 7.52 2.95
CA SER A 86 8.53 8.07 3.00
C SER A 86 9.02 8.53 1.62
N GLU A 87 8.71 7.79 0.56
CA GLU A 87 9.09 8.14 -0.81
C GLU A 87 8.28 9.35 -1.31
N TRP A 88 6.97 9.38 -1.08
CA TRP A 88 6.13 10.52 -1.47
C TRP A 88 6.55 11.81 -0.74
N LYS A 89 6.95 11.71 0.53
CA LYS A 89 7.49 12.83 1.28
C LYS A 89 8.79 13.38 0.69
N GLN A 90 9.58 12.62 -0.08
CA GLN A 90 10.78 13.17 -0.75
C GLN A 90 10.42 14.17 -1.86
N PHE A 91 9.22 14.03 -2.44
CA PHE A 91 8.70 14.95 -3.43
C PHE A 91 7.91 16.13 -2.81
N TRP A 92 7.89 16.22 -1.47
CA TRP A 92 7.20 17.24 -0.67
C TRP A 92 8.21 17.94 0.26
N PRO A 93 8.16 19.27 0.55
CA PRO A 93 7.07 20.21 0.31
C PRO A 93 7.41 21.25 -0.77
N PHE A 94 6.40 21.62 -1.56
CA PHE A 94 6.37 22.93 -2.23
C PHE A 94 5.52 23.90 -1.38
N ALA A 95 5.76 25.20 -1.53
CA ALA A 95 5.06 26.22 -0.75
C ALA A 95 3.53 26.17 -0.97
N GLY A 96 2.74 26.29 0.11
CA GLY A 96 1.27 26.29 0.05
C GLY A 96 0.63 24.90 0.15
N ALA A 97 1.44 23.86 0.33
CA ALA A 97 0.99 22.47 0.33
C ALA A 97 0.68 21.93 1.75
N GLU A 98 0.69 22.81 2.77
CA GLU A 98 0.63 22.46 4.19
C GLU A 98 -0.73 21.89 4.62
N ASN A 99 -1.81 22.23 3.92
CA ASN A 99 -3.18 21.84 4.25
C ASN A 99 -3.85 21.00 3.14
N THR A 100 -3.06 20.39 2.26
CA THR A 100 -3.58 19.54 1.18
C THR A 100 -4.07 18.21 1.73
N GLU A 101 -5.08 17.62 1.08
CA GLU A 101 -5.54 16.27 1.40
C GLU A 101 -4.40 15.25 1.33
N TRP A 102 -3.49 15.39 0.36
CA TRP A 102 -2.29 14.54 0.24
C TRP A 102 -1.45 14.51 1.51
N LYS A 103 -1.11 15.68 2.07
CA LYS A 103 -0.31 15.76 3.28
C LYS A 103 -1.05 15.17 4.49
N VAL A 104 -2.36 15.39 4.58
CA VAL A 104 -3.21 14.80 5.63
C VAL A 104 -3.21 13.27 5.52
N ARG A 105 -3.46 12.71 4.34
CA ARG A 105 -3.50 11.25 4.10
C ARG A 105 -2.17 10.58 4.38
N MET A 106 -1.06 11.17 3.93
CA MET A 106 0.28 10.65 4.19
C MET A 106 0.60 10.61 5.69
N SER A 107 0.27 11.69 6.41
CA SER A 107 0.53 11.77 7.86
C SER A 107 -0.34 10.76 8.62
N GLN A 108 -1.60 10.61 8.23
CA GLN A 108 -2.52 9.63 8.82
C GLN A 108 -2.04 8.19 8.59
N ALA A 109 -1.67 7.85 7.34
CA ALA A 109 -1.21 6.50 7.02
C ALA A 109 0.09 6.13 7.76
N GLU A 110 1.02 7.07 7.93
CA GLU A 110 2.24 6.84 8.71
C GLU A 110 1.94 6.61 10.21
N GLN A 111 0.98 7.35 10.76
CA GLN A 111 0.55 7.17 12.15
C GLN A 111 -0.14 5.82 12.35
N ASP A 112 -1.09 5.49 11.48
CA ASP A 112 -1.96 4.32 11.63
C ASP A 112 -1.26 3.00 11.29
N CYS A 113 -0.23 3.06 10.46
CA CYS A 113 0.61 1.91 10.07
C CYS A 113 2.00 1.99 10.71
N SER A 114 2.11 2.53 11.93
CA SER A 114 3.37 2.62 12.69
C SER A 114 3.85 1.30 13.27
#